data_AF-A0A7W5VPC2-F1
#
_entry.id   AF-A0A7W5VPC2-F1
#
_cell.length_a   1.000
_cell.length_b   1.000
_cell.length_c   1.000
_cell.angle_alpha   90.00
_cell.angle_beta   90.00
_cell.angle_gamma   90.00
#
_symmetry.space_group_name_H-M   'P 1'
#
loop_
_entity.id
_entity.type
_entity.pdbx_description
1 polymer ?
#
loop_
_entity_poly.entity_id
_entity_poly.type
_entity_poly.pdbx_seq_one_letter_code
_entity_poly.pdbx_strand_id
1 'polypeptide(L)'
;MQNRVILAAAEGMPKYDRAAIMAHAWKIYRRDWANARPADAQARRKSFSRCLKSAWMTTKWKVAEALKTIQQRAADRVQELTTELMRVDARPWLMRTSADRTDILNQIAIVKRSA
;
A
#
# COMPACT_ATOMS: atom_id res chain seq x y z
N MET A 1 -0.07 -10.61 14.93
CA MET A 1 -1.35 -11.06 14.35
C MET A 1 -1.16 -11.27 12.86
N GLN A 2 -1.02 -12.53 12.45
CA GLN A 2 -0.98 -12.90 11.03
C GLN A 2 -2.36 -12.58 10.41
N ASN A 3 -2.41 -11.62 9.50
CA ASN A 3 -3.60 -11.36 8.70
C ASN A 3 -3.73 -12.52 7.71
N ARG A 4 -4.45 -13.58 8.10
CA ARG A 4 -4.88 -14.63 7.18
C ARG A 4 -5.85 -13.98 6.19
N VAL A 5 -5.35 -13.63 5.02
CA VAL A 5 -6.21 -13.40 3.86
C VAL A 5 -6.80 -14.78 3.54
N ILE A 6 -8.07 -14.99 3.90
CA ILE A 6 -8.79 -16.22 3.57
C ILE A 6 -9.01 -16.18 2.06
N LEU A 7 -8.16 -16.86 1.31
CA LEU A 7 -8.31 -17.01 -0.13
C LEU A 7 -9.33 -18.13 -0.41
N ALA A 8 -10.29 -17.78 -1.28
CA ALA A 8 -11.30 -18.59 -1.96
C ALA A 8 -12.55 -19.05 -1.16
N ALA A 9 -13.69 -18.45 -1.50
CA ALA A 9 -14.96 -19.18 -1.65
C ALA A 9 -15.21 -19.40 -3.15
N ALA A 10 -15.99 -20.43 -3.49
CA ALA A 10 -16.07 -21.16 -4.77
C ALA A 10 -16.37 -20.39 -6.08
N GLU A 11 -16.31 -19.06 -6.12
CA GLU A 11 -16.73 -18.23 -7.27
C GLU A 11 -15.70 -17.16 -7.67
N GLY A 12 -14.43 -17.31 -7.30
CA GLY A 12 -13.35 -16.39 -7.70
C GLY A 12 -13.36 -15.02 -7.01
N MET A 13 -14.32 -14.74 -6.12
CA MET A 13 -14.33 -13.51 -5.32
C MET A 13 -13.52 -13.66 -4.01
N PRO A 14 -12.62 -12.71 -3.69
CA PRO A 14 -11.86 -12.73 -2.44
C PRO A 14 -12.79 -12.52 -1.24
N LYS A 15 -12.69 -13.42 -0.24
CA LYS A 15 -13.45 -13.30 1.00
C LYS A 15 -12.76 -12.32 1.94
N TYR A 16 -13.47 -11.26 2.30
CA TYR A 16 -12.98 -10.27 3.24
C TYR A 16 -13.33 -10.66 4.69
N ASP A 17 -12.34 -10.66 5.57
CA ASP A 17 -12.56 -10.79 7.01
C ASP A 17 -13.13 -9.47 7.56
N ARG A 18 -14.45 -9.44 7.74
CA ARG A 18 -15.18 -8.27 8.26
C ARG A 18 -14.73 -7.91 9.67
N ALA A 19 -14.38 -8.89 10.51
CA ALA A 19 -13.94 -8.64 11.88
C ALA A 19 -12.57 -7.96 11.87
N ALA A 20 -11.64 -8.42 11.02
CA ALA A 20 -10.34 -7.77 10.84
C ALA A 20 -10.47 -6.35 10.29
N ILE A 21 -11.37 -6.10 9.33
CA ILE A 21 -11.65 -4.76 8.80
C ILE A 21 -12.18 -3.84 9.90
N MET A 22 -13.14 -4.31 10.69
CA MET A 22 -13.69 -3.53 11.81
C MET A 22 -12.63 -3.25 12.88
N ALA A 23 -11.80 -4.24 13.23
CA ALA A 23 -10.70 -4.06 14.17
C ALA A 23 -9.69 -3.01 13.65
N HIS A 24 -9.39 -3.02 12.36
CA HIS A 24 -8.50 -2.04 11.74
C HIS A 24 -9.13 -0.64 11.73
N ALA A 25 -10.42 -0.52 11.40
CA ALA A 25 -11.15 0.75 11.47
C ALA A 25 -11.13 1.33 12.90
N TRP A 26 -11.36 0.50 13.92
CA TRP A 26 -11.26 0.91 15.32
C TRP A 26 -9.84 1.32 15.72
N LYS A 27 -8.81 0.66 15.18
CA LYS A 27 -7.41 1.05 15.41
C LYS A 27 -7.12 2.44 14.85
N ILE A 28 -7.55 2.73 13.62
CA ILE A 28 -7.40 4.05 12.99
C ILE A 28 -8.16 5.10 13.81
N TYR A 29 -9.42 4.83 14.14
CA TYR A 29 -10.26 5.75 14.90
C TYR A 29 -9.66 6.08 16.27
N ARG A 30 -9.15 5.08 17.00
CA ARG A 30 -8.50 5.33 18.29
C ARG A 30 -7.19 6.10 18.14
N ARG A 31 -6.40 5.84 17.11
CA ARG A 31 -5.14 6.57 16.86
C ARG A 31 -5.41 8.05 16.58
N ASP A 32 -6.34 8.34 15.68
CA ASP A 32 -6.56 9.69 15.16
C ASP A 32 -7.41 10.56 16.12
N TRP A 33 -8.25 9.94 16.96
CA TRP A 33 -9.14 10.64 17.90
C TRP A 33 -8.89 10.32 19.38
N ALA A 34 -7.72 9.79 19.74
CA ALA A 34 -7.36 9.51 21.15
C ALA A 34 -7.58 10.73 22.06
N ASN A 35 -7.18 11.93 21.59
CA ASN A 35 -7.20 13.17 22.37
C ASN A 35 -8.19 14.22 21.82
N ALA A 36 -8.91 13.93 20.74
CA ALA A 36 -9.73 14.90 20.01
C ALA A 36 -11.13 14.37 19.67
N ARG A 37 -11.66 13.46 20.50
CA ARG A 37 -12.92 12.78 20.20
C ARG A 37 -14.09 13.79 20.18
N PRO A 38 -14.90 13.85 19.11
CA PRO A 38 -16.07 14.72 19.08
C PRO A 38 -17.05 14.35 20.20
N ALA A 39 -17.60 15.35 20.88
CA ALA A 39 -18.64 15.14 21.90
C ALA A 39 -19.95 14.64 21.28
N ASP A 40 -20.32 15.18 20.12
CA ASP A 40 -21.52 14.82 19.39
C ASP A 40 -21.48 13.38 18.83
N ALA A 41 -22.58 12.65 19.01
CA ALA A 41 -22.75 11.29 18.49
C ALA A 41 -22.76 11.25 16.96
N GLN A 42 -23.34 12.25 16.28
CA GLN A 42 -23.37 12.28 14.81
C GLN A 42 -21.97 12.51 14.24
N ALA A 43 -21.22 13.45 14.80
CA ALA A 43 -19.82 13.69 14.47
C ALA A 43 -18.96 12.43 14.69
N ARG A 44 -19.13 11.71 15.81
CA ARG A 44 -18.43 10.43 16.05
C ARG A 44 -18.72 9.38 14.98
N ARG A 45 -19.98 9.22 14.57
CA ARG A 45 -20.36 8.28 13.50
C ARG A 45 -19.75 8.67 12.16
N LYS A 46 -19.74 9.97 11.80
CA LYS A 46 -19.10 10.47 10.57
C LYS A 46 -17.59 10.17 10.57
N SER A 47 -16.89 10.48 11.65
CA SER A 47 -15.46 10.19 11.78
C SER A 47 -15.15 8.70 11.71
N PHE A 48 -15.96 7.85 12.36
CA PHE A 48 -15.80 6.40 12.29
C PHE A 48 -16.08 5.87 10.88
N SER A 49 -17.08 6.39 10.17
CA SER A 49 -17.37 6.03 8.77
C SER A 49 -16.16 6.29 7.87
N ARG A 50 -15.45 7.41 8.06
CA ARG A 50 -14.20 7.70 7.35
C ARG A 50 -13.13 6.63 7.64
N CYS A 51 -12.95 6.25 8.90
CA CYS A 51 -12.00 5.19 9.29
C CYS A 51 -12.34 3.84 8.66
N LEU A 52 -13.63 3.50 8.64
CA LEU A 52 -14.13 2.26 8.04
C LEU A 52 -13.87 2.23 6.53
N LYS A 53 -14.10 3.35 5.82
CA LYS A 53 -13.77 3.48 4.40
C LYS A 53 -12.28 3.28 4.14
N SER A 54 -11.42 3.92 4.94
CA SER A 54 -9.96 3.73 4.84
C SER A 54 -9.56 2.28 5.08
N ALA A 55 -10.11 1.63 6.10
CA ALA A 55 -9.83 0.22 6.40
C ALA A 55 -10.25 -0.72 5.26
N TRP A 56 -11.40 -0.45 4.64
CA TRP A 56 -11.85 -1.17 3.44
C TRP A 56 -10.88 -0.99 2.27
N MET A 57 -10.45 0.24 1.99
CA MET A 57 -9.49 0.52 0.91
C MET A 57 -8.16 -0.20 1.13
N THR A 58 -7.62 -0.15 2.35
CA THR A 58 -6.38 -0.87 2.69
C THR A 58 -6.54 -2.38 2.49
N THR A 59 -7.69 -2.95 2.87
CA THR A 59 -7.91 -4.40 2.75
C THR A 59 -8.05 -4.80 1.28
N LYS A 60 -8.80 -4.03 0.48
CA LYS A 60 -8.90 -4.24 -0.97
C LYS A 60 -7.54 -4.14 -1.64
N TRP A 61 -6.74 -3.13 -1.27
CA TRP A 61 -5.37 -2.99 -1.78
C TRP A 61 -4.50 -4.20 -1.43
N LYS A 62 -4.52 -4.67 -0.19
CA LYS A 62 -3.75 -5.87 0.22
C LYS A 62 -4.16 -7.13 -0.55
N VAL A 63 -5.46 -7.31 -0.79
CA VAL A 63 -5.96 -8.43 -1.59
C VAL A 63 -5.49 -8.32 -3.02
N ALA A 64 -5.61 -7.14 -3.65
CA ALA A 64 -5.10 -6.90 -5.00
C ALA A 64 -3.58 -7.16 -5.07
N GLU A 65 -2.82 -6.69 -4.09
CA GLU A 65 -1.37 -6.90 -3.99
C GLU A 65 -0.99 -8.39 -3.88
N ALA A 66 -1.75 -9.14 -3.08
CA ALA A 66 -1.56 -10.58 -2.93
C ALA A 66 -1.86 -11.33 -4.25
N LEU A 67 -2.83 -10.87 -5.03
CA LEU A 67 -3.23 -11.45 -6.30
C LEU A 67 -2.32 -11.06 -7.48
N LYS A 68 -1.41 -10.10 -7.30
CA LYS A 68 -0.49 -9.71 -8.39
C LYS A 68 0.36 -10.88 -8.86
N THR A 69 0.47 -11.02 -10.17
CA THR A 69 1.40 -11.96 -10.80
C THR A 69 2.84 -11.51 -10.60
N ILE A 70 3.81 -12.42 -10.78
CA ILE A 70 5.24 -12.09 -10.74
C ILE A 70 5.56 -10.97 -11.75
N GLN A 71 4.98 -11.04 -12.94
CA GLN A 71 5.14 -10.02 -13.99
C GLN A 71 4.59 -8.65 -13.57
N GLN A 72 3.40 -8.61 -12.94
CA GLN A 72 2.83 -7.36 -12.45
C GLN A 72 3.70 -6.74 -11.35
N ARG A 73 4.22 -7.57 -10.42
CA ARG A 73 5.14 -7.10 -9.38
C ARG A 73 6.46 -6.59 -9.97
N ALA A 74 6.99 -7.26 -10.99
CA ALA A 74 8.20 -6.82 -11.68
C ALA A 74 7.97 -5.50 -12.42
N ALA A 75 6.81 -5.32 -13.06
CA ALA A 75 6.45 -4.05 -13.71
C ALA A 75 6.35 -2.90 -12.69
N ASP A 76 5.68 -3.12 -11.55
CA ASP A 76 5.61 -2.12 -10.47
C ASP A 76 7.00 -1.75 -9.95
N ARG A 77 7.87 -2.74 -9.78
CA ARG A 77 9.25 -2.51 -9.33
C ARG A 77 10.08 -1.72 -10.35
N VAL A 78 9.89 -1.99 -11.65
CA VAL A 78 10.53 -1.19 -12.71
C VAL A 78 10.03 0.26 -12.67
N GLN A 79 8.73 0.48 -12.46
CA GLN A 79 8.15 1.81 -12.36
C GLN A 79 8.69 2.58 -11.14
N GLU A 80 8.79 1.92 -9.99
CA GLU A 80 9.40 2.48 -8.77
C GLU A 80 10.85 2.89 -9.02
N LEU A 81 11.68 1.99 -9.55
CA LEU A 81 13.07 2.27 -9.87
C LEU A 81 13.23 3.40 -10.90
N THR A 82 12.32 3.48 -11.87
CA THR A 82 12.30 4.57 -12.86
C THR A 82 12.01 5.92 -12.18
N THR A 83 11.12 5.93 -11.18
CA THR A 83 10.82 7.13 -10.39
C THR A 83 12.03 7.55 -9.54
N GLU A 84 12.73 6.60 -8.93
CA GLU A 84 13.98 6.91 -8.21
C GLU A 84 15.08 7.43 -9.14
N LEU A 85 15.19 6.86 -10.35
CA LEU A 85 16.11 7.36 -11.36
C LEU A 85 15.83 8.83 -11.70
N MET A 86 14.56 9.19 -11.90
CA MET A 86 14.16 10.58 -12.13
C MET A 86 14.52 11.49 -10.95
N ARG A 87 14.41 11.01 -9.71
CA ARG A 87 14.81 11.79 -8.52
C ARG A 87 16.32 11.98 -8.43
N VAL A 88 17.10 10.96 -8.80
CA VAL A 88 18.57 11.04 -8.85
C VAL A 88 19.00 12.01 -9.96
N ASP A 89 18.37 11.93 -11.13
CA ASP A 89 18.62 12.82 -12.26
C ASP A 89 18.19 14.28 -11.95
N ALA A 90 17.20 14.49 -11.10
CA ALA A 90 16.74 15.82 -10.68
C ALA A 90 17.60 16.47 -9.57
N ARG A 91 18.67 15.83 -9.10
CA ARG A 91 19.50 16.39 -8.02
C ARG A 91 20.26 17.66 -8.47
N PRO A 92 20.53 18.59 -7.54
CA PRO A 92 21.25 19.83 -7.86
C PRO A 92 22.64 19.58 -8.45
N TRP A 93 23.07 20.55 -9.26
CA TRP A 93 24.41 20.63 -9.83
C TRP A 93 25.50 20.51 -8.73
N LEU A 94 26.59 19.81 -9.04
CA LEU A 94 27.73 19.42 -8.18
C LEU A 94 27.56 18.16 -7.31
N MET A 95 26.37 17.54 -7.25
CA MET A 95 26.25 16.21 -6.65
C MET A 95 26.71 15.13 -7.62
N ARG A 96 27.64 14.28 -7.18
CA ARG A 96 28.03 13.07 -7.93
C ARG A 96 26.92 12.03 -7.78
N THR A 97 26.21 11.76 -8.87
CA THR A 97 25.07 10.82 -8.92
C THR A 97 25.31 9.64 -9.85
N SER A 98 26.45 9.58 -10.54
CA SER A 98 26.75 8.57 -11.55
C SER A 98 26.71 7.13 -11.02
N ALA A 99 27.23 6.90 -9.82
CA ALA A 99 27.18 5.58 -9.18
C ALA A 99 25.75 5.14 -8.87
N ASP A 100 24.97 6.00 -8.20
CA ASP A 100 23.56 5.76 -7.88
C ASP A 100 22.72 5.50 -9.14
N ARG A 101 22.97 6.30 -10.19
CA ARG A 101 22.31 6.17 -11.49
C ARG A 101 22.60 4.82 -12.14
N THR A 102 23.87 4.42 -12.19
CA THR A 102 24.28 3.13 -12.77
C THR A 102 23.72 1.96 -11.96
N ASP A 103 23.70 2.06 -10.63
CA ASP A 103 23.12 1.02 -9.77
C ASP A 103 21.62 0.83 -10.04
N ILE A 104 20.84 1.91 -10.09
CA ILE A 104 19.40 1.85 -10.38
C ILE A 104 19.14 1.26 -11.78
N LEU A 105 19.92 1.64 -12.79
CA LEU A 105 19.81 1.07 -14.15
C LEU A 105 20.12 -0.43 -14.17
N ASN A 106 21.12 -0.88 -13.42
CA ASN A 106 21.43 -2.29 -13.28
C ASN A 106 20.29 -3.05 -12.59
N GLN A 107 19.72 -2.51 -11.53
CA GLN A 107 18.55 -3.11 -10.86
C GLN A 107 17.36 -3.24 -11.80
N ILE A 108 17.07 -2.22 -12.62
CA ILE A 108 16.00 -2.29 -13.65
C ILE A 108 16.29 -3.42 -14.65
N ALA A 109 17.54 -3.54 -15.12
CA ALA A 109 17.94 -4.57 -16.07
C ALA A 109 17.86 -6.00 -15.49
N ILE A 110 18.08 -6.16 -14.18
CA ILE A 110 17.91 -7.43 -13.47
C ILE A 110 16.43 -7.78 -13.38
N VAL A 111 15.59 -6.84 -12.90
CA VAL A 111 14.15 -7.07 -12.74
C VAL A 111 13.49 -7.43 -14.07
N LYS A 112 13.86 -6.76 -15.17
CA LYS A 112 13.34 -7.07 -16.51
C LYS A 112 13.76 -8.45 -17.03
N ARG A 113 14.90 -8.98 -16.60
CA ARG A 113 15.39 -10.31 -17.00
C ARG A 113 14.78 -11.45 -16.19
N SER A 114 14.30 -11.15 -14.98
CA SER A 114 13.73 -12.13 -14.04
C SER A 114 12.20 -12.16 -14.01
N ALA A 115 11.53 -11.36 -14.86
CA ALA A 115 10.09 -11.24 -15.00
C ALA A 115 9.55 -12.14 -16.11
#